data_AF-A0A974YG28-F1
#
_entry.id   AF-A0A974YG28-F1
#
_cell.length_a   1.000
_cell.length_b   1.000
_cell.length_c   1.000
_cell.angle_alpha   90.00
_cell.angle_beta   90.00
_cell.angle_gamma   90.00
#
_symmetry.space_group_name_H-M   'P 1'
#
loop_
_entity.id
_entity.type
_entity.pdbx_description
1 polymer ?
#
loop_
_entity_poly.entity_id
_entity_poly.type
_entity_poly.pdbx_seq_one_letter_code
_entity_poly.pdbx_strand_id
1 'polypeptide(L)'
;MMENVLTHRIIAAAAQAFWCQDDFLHEIQITLAALADVEYRREKDRERLKQRFGPDAVKHRLWVERESRYQADREPYLRKLEQLRRRIRSDLFSGL
;
A
#
# COMPACT_ATOMS: atom_id res chain seq x y z
N MET A 1 -7.15 47.14 6.72
CA MET A 1 -8.10 46.01 6.62
C MET A 1 -7.62 44.88 5.66
N MET A 2 -6.31 44.70 5.45
CA MET A 2 -5.74 43.66 4.56
C MET A 2 -4.94 42.57 5.30
N GLU A 3 -4.45 42.83 6.51
CA GLU A 3 -3.66 41.85 7.29
C GLU A 3 -4.45 40.58 7.60
N ASN A 4 -5.72 40.72 7.99
CA ASN A 4 -6.53 39.58 8.45
C ASN A 4 -6.76 38.54 7.34
N VAL A 5 -6.88 38.96 6.08
CA VAL A 5 -7.10 38.05 4.94
C VAL A 5 -5.83 37.26 4.61
N LEU A 6 -4.66 37.88 4.73
CA LEU A 6 -3.38 37.21 4.47
C LEU A 6 -3.09 36.14 5.53
N THR A 7 -3.33 36.45 6.80
CA THR A 7 -3.12 35.51 7.92
C THR A 7 -4.03 34.28 7.80
N HIS A 8 -5.31 34.47 7.43
CA HIS A 8 -6.24 33.36 7.22
C HIS A 8 -5.80 32.44 6.07
N ARG A 9 -5.27 33.00 4.98
CA ARG A 9 -4.77 32.19 3.84
C ARG A 9 -3.54 31.36 4.22
N ILE A 10 -2.64 31.92 5.02
CA ILE A 10 -1.45 31.21 5.49
C ILE A 10 -1.85 30.06 6.43
N ILE A 11 -2.75 30.31 7.38
CA ILE A 11 -3.24 29.29 8.31
C ILE A 11 -3.98 28.18 7.56
N ALA A 12 -4.83 28.52 6.59
CA ALA A 12 -5.54 27.53 5.77
C ALA A 12 -4.58 26.65 4.95
N ALA A 13 -3.56 27.24 4.34
CA ALA A 13 -2.56 26.49 3.58
C ALA A 13 -1.72 25.56 4.49
N ALA A 14 -1.32 26.03 5.67
CA ALA A 14 -0.58 25.23 6.64
C ALA A 14 -1.42 24.06 7.19
N ALA A 15 -2.69 24.31 7.51
CA ALA A 15 -3.61 23.26 7.93
C ALA A 15 -3.79 22.22 6.81
N GLN A 16 -4.01 22.67 5.57
CA GLN A 16 -4.19 21.78 4.42
C GLN A 16 -2.95 20.90 4.18
N ALA A 17 -1.74 21.44 4.29
CA ALA A 17 -0.51 20.67 4.19
C ALA A 17 -0.39 19.61 5.30
N PHE A 18 -0.76 19.96 6.55
CA PHE A 18 -0.75 19.03 7.68
C PHE A 18 -1.75 17.87 7.49
N TRP A 19 -3.00 18.17 7.11
CA TRP A 19 -4.01 17.14 6.85
C TRP A 19 -3.64 16.24 5.65
N CYS A 20 -3.06 16.81 4.59
CA CYS A 20 -2.55 16.05 3.44
C CYS A 20 -1.47 15.04 3.85
N GLN A 21 -0.56 15.43 4.74
CA GLN A 21 0.50 14.55 5.25
C GLN A 21 -0.05 13.40 6.11
N ASP A 22 -1.08 13.66 6.93
CA ASP A 22 -1.74 12.64 7.75
C ASP A 22 -2.53 11.64 6.88
N ASP A 23 -3.22 12.14 5.84
CA ASP A 23 -3.93 11.31 4.87
C ASP A 23 -2.97 10.35 4.12
N PHE A 24 -1.79 10.83 3.72
CA PHE A 24 -0.79 9.96 3.09
C PHE A 24 -0.25 8.90 4.03
N LEU A 25 0.01 9.25 5.28
CA LEU A 25 0.49 8.30 6.28
C LEU A 25 -0.55 7.19 6.48
N HIS A 26 -1.82 7.56 6.63
CA HIS A 26 -2.91 6.62 6.79
C HIS A 26 -3.07 5.70 5.57
N GLU A 27 -3.10 6.26 4.35
CA GLU A 27 -3.20 5.47 3.12
C GLU A 27 -2.01 4.49 2.95
N ILE A 28 -0.78 4.92 3.30
CA ILE A 28 0.41 4.06 3.28
C ILE A 28 0.25 2.91 4.27
N GLN A 29 -0.11 3.21 5.52
CA GLN A 29 -0.23 2.20 6.58
C GLN A 29 -1.27 1.14 6.23
N ILE A 30 -2.46 1.54 5.75
CA ILE A 30 -3.50 0.61 5.30
C ILE A 30 -2.98 -0.26 4.15
N THR A 31 -2.33 0.35 3.16
CA THR A 31 -1.84 -0.39 1.99
C THR A 31 -0.76 -1.40 2.38
N LEU A 32 0.15 -1.02 3.30
CA LEU A 32 1.19 -1.91 3.80
C LEU A 32 0.63 -3.02 4.69
N ALA A 33 -0.37 -2.73 5.52
CA ALA A 33 -1.05 -3.76 6.33
C ALA A 33 -1.74 -4.80 5.44
N ALA A 34 -2.47 -4.35 4.41
CA ALA A 34 -3.09 -5.25 3.44
C ALA A 34 -2.06 -6.08 2.66
N LEU A 35 -0.92 -5.49 2.30
CA LEU A 35 0.18 -6.22 1.65
C LEU A 35 0.79 -7.26 2.60
N ALA A 36 1.02 -6.92 3.86
CA ALA A 36 1.53 -7.85 4.87
C ALA A 36 0.58 -9.06 5.08
N ASP A 37 -0.74 -8.83 5.06
CA ASP A 37 -1.72 -9.91 5.12
C ASP A 37 -1.63 -10.86 3.92
N VAL A 38 -1.39 -10.35 2.71
CA VAL A 38 -1.19 -11.17 1.50
C VAL A 38 0.10 -11.99 1.60
N GLU A 39 1.20 -11.38 2.02
CA GLU A 39 2.50 -12.06 2.22
C GLU A 39 2.38 -13.16 3.29
N TYR A 40 1.71 -12.87 4.40
CA TYR A 40 1.47 -13.84 5.47
C TYR A 40 0.62 -15.03 5.00
N ARG A 41 -0.44 -14.77 4.23
CA ARG A 41 -1.28 -15.85 3.66
C ARG A 41 -0.48 -16.73 2.73
N ARG A 42 0.37 -16.15 1.87
CA ARG A 42 1.28 -16.92 1.02
C ARG A 42 2.14 -17.83 1.87
N GLU A 43 2.87 -17.31 2.86
CA GLU A 43 3.78 -18.11 3.68
C GLU A 43 3.05 -19.26 4.39
N LYS A 44 1.88 -18.98 4.97
CA LYS A 44 1.02 -20.00 5.59
C LYS A 44 0.61 -21.08 4.58
N ASP A 45 0.29 -20.70 3.35
CA ASP A 45 -0.06 -21.65 2.30
C ASP A 45 1.14 -22.46 1.82
N ARG A 46 2.36 -21.91 1.83
CA ARG A 46 3.60 -22.66 1.57
C ARG A 46 3.81 -23.74 2.62
N GLU A 47 3.71 -23.38 3.89
CA GLU A 47 3.89 -24.32 5.01
C GLU A 47 2.87 -25.46 4.96
N ARG A 48 1.60 -25.14 4.66
CA ARG A 48 0.55 -26.16 4.50
C ARG A 48 0.82 -27.13 3.35
N LEU A 49 1.42 -26.68 2.25
CA LEU A 49 1.77 -27.56 1.12
C LEU A 49 2.98 -28.45 1.42
N LYS A 50 3.98 -27.92 2.14
CA LYS A 50 5.15 -28.70 2.59
C LYS A 50 4.71 -29.90 3.44
N GLN A 51 3.76 -29.67 4.36
CA GLN A 51 3.25 -30.69 5.28
C GLN A 51 2.25 -31.67 4.64
N ARG A 52 1.75 -31.39 3.42
CA ARG A 52 0.74 -32.22 2.76
C ARG A 52 1.37 -33.51 2.24
N PHE A 53 0.71 -34.64 2.44
CA PHE A 53 1.05 -35.92 1.78
C PHE A 53 0.37 -36.02 0.42
N GLY A 54 1.03 -36.68 -0.54
CA GLY A 54 0.46 -36.94 -1.87
C GLY A 54 1.49 -36.82 -3.00
N PRO A 55 1.10 -37.15 -4.24
CA PRO A 55 2.00 -37.14 -5.40
C PRO A 55 2.55 -35.73 -5.67
N ASP A 56 3.83 -35.65 -6.01
CA ASP A 56 4.52 -34.37 -6.25
C ASP A 56 3.88 -33.55 -7.37
N ALA A 57 3.36 -34.22 -8.40
CA ALA A 57 2.63 -33.55 -9.49
C ALA A 57 1.38 -32.79 -9.01
N VAL A 58 0.66 -33.32 -8.01
CA VAL A 58 -0.51 -32.66 -7.42
C VAL A 58 -0.09 -31.48 -6.56
N LYS A 59 0.98 -31.64 -5.76
CA LYS A 59 1.53 -30.53 -4.96
C LYS A 59 2.03 -29.40 -5.86
N HIS A 60 2.69 -29.73 -6.97
CA HIS A 60 3.20 -28.75 -7.92
C HIS A 60 2.07 -27.96 -8.59
N ARG A 61 1.00 -28.61 -9.04
CA ARG A 61 -0.17 -27.89 -9.61
C ARG A 61 -0.79 -26.91 -8.61
N LEU A 62 -1.00 -27.36 -7.37
CA LEU A 62 -1.53 -26.50 -6.30
C LEU A 62 -0.59 -25.34 -5.96
N TRP A 63 0.72 -25.57 -6.03
CA TRP A 63 1.72 -24.53 -5.85
C TRP A 63 1.60 -23.44 -6.92
N VAL A 64 1.54 -23.84 -8.20
CA VAL A 64 1.41 -22.90 -9.32
C VAL A 64 0.13 -22.06 -9.22
N GLU A 65 -1.00 -22.70 -8.89
CA GLU A 65 -2.27 -22.01 -8.71
C GLU A 65 -2.21 -20.97 -7.58
N ARG A 66 -1.64 -21.34 -6.43
CA ARG A 66 -1.51 -20.44 -5.28
C ARG A 66 -0.53 -19.30 -5.52
N GLU A 67 0.58 -19.55 -6.20
CA GLU A 67 1.52 -18.49 -6.57
C GLU A 67 0.87 -17.53 -7.57
N SER A 68 0.12 -18.03 -8.56
CA SER A 68 -0.65 -17.17 -9.48
C SER A 68 -1.65 -16.28 -8.74
N ARG A 69 -2.41 -16.85 -7.80
CA ARG A 69 -3.32 -16.08 -6.96
C ARG A 69 -2.60 -15.05 -6.11
N TYR A 70 -1.49 -15.43 -5.47
CA TYR A 70 -0.69 -14.49 -4.68
C TYR A 70 -0.22 -13.30 -5.52
N GLN A 71 0.27 -13.52 -6.74
CA GLN A 71 0.68 -12.42 -7.62
C GLN A 71 -0.50 -11.51 -7.97
N ALA A 72 -1.66 -12.10 -8.28
CA ALA A 72 -2.88 -11.34 -8.57
C ALA A 72 -3.37 -10.52 -7.35
N ASP A 73 -3.32 -11.11 -6.15
CA ASP A 73 -3.74 -10.45 -4.90
C ASP A 73 -2.75 -9.35 -4.48
N ARG A 74 -1.45 -9.49 -4.80
CA ARG A 74 -0.37 -8.56 -4.44
C ARG A 74 -0.33 -7.31 -5.33
N GLU A 75 -0.57 -7.48 -6.63
CA GLU A 75 -0.37 -6.45 -7.65
C GLU A 75 -1.12 -5.13 -7.39
N PRO A 76 -2.39 -5.12 -6.94
CA PRO A 76 -3.12 -3.88 -6.68
C PRO A 76 -2.44 -3.01 -5.61
N TYR A 77 -1.90 -3.63 -4.56
CA TYR A 77 -1.26 -2.92 -3.46
C TYR A 77 0.08 -2.32 -3.87
N LEU A 78 0.85 -3.01 -4.73
CA LEU A 78 2.09 -2.45 -5.30
C LEU A 78 1.81 -1.22 -6.16
N ARG A 79 0.77 -1.30 -7.01
CA ARG A 79 0.34 -0.15 -7.83
C ARG A 79 -0.10 1.01 -6.95
N LYS A 80 -0.84 0.74 -5.87
CA LYS A 80 -1.27 1.76 -4.93
C LYS A 80 -0.08 2.42 -4.21
N LEU A 81 0.91 1.65 -3.76
CA LEU A 81 2.14 2.20 -3.17
C LEU A 81 2.92 3.06 -4.17
N GLU A 82 3.01 2.63 -5.42
CA GLU A 82 3.66 3.41 -6.47
C GLU A 82 2.91 4.73 -6.75
N GLN A 83 1.58 4.69 -6.77
CA GLN A 83 0.75 5.88 -6.90
C GLN A 83 0.93 6.84 -5.72
N LEU A 84 0.92 6.32 -4.48
CA LEU A 84 1.15 7.10 -3.26
C LEU A 84 2.53 7.75 -3.28
N ARG A 85 3.56 7.01 -3.67
CA ARG A 85 4.93 7.53 -3.83
C ARG A 85 4.98 8.71 -4.81
N ARG A 86 4.27 8.62 -5.95
CA ARG A 86 4.19 9.71 -6.92
C ARG A 86 3.41 10.92 -6.38
N ARG A 87 2.31 10.71 -5.68
CA ARG A 87 1.50 11.78 -5.05
C ARG A 87 2.32 12.54 -4.01
N ILE A 88 2.97 11.83 -3.09
CA ILE A 88 3.84 12.43 -2.06
C ILE A 88 4.99 13.20 -2.71
N ARG A 89 5.62 12.64 -3.74
CA ARG A 89 6.65 13.33 -4.50
C ARG A 89 6.11 14.63 -5.11
N SER A 90 4.98 14.54 -5.82
CA SER A 90 4.35 15.73 -6.41
C SER A 90 4.11 16.78 -5.33
N ASP A 91 3.47 16.42 -4.22
CA ASP A 91 3.13 17.34 -3.13
C ASP A 91 4.38 18.03 -2.54
N LEU A 92 5.42 17.25 -2.24
CA LEU A 92 6.69 17.77 -1.70
C LEU A 92 7.44 18.70 -2.68
N PHE A 93 7.33 18.45 -3.99
CA PHE A 93 8.00 19.26 -5.02
C PHE A 93 7.10 20.35 -5.63
N SER A 94 5.80 20.40 -5.27
CA SER A 94 4.88 21.45 -5.72
C SER A 94 5.04 22.76 -4.93
N GLY A 95 5.80 22.74 -3.84
CA GLY A 95 6.08 23.88 -2.96
C GLY A 95 7.45 24.54 -3.17
N LEU A 96 8.22 24.13 -4.18
CA LEU A 96 9.47 24.77 -4.64
C LEU A 96 9.19 25.54 -5.94
#